data_AF-A0A850LVG2-F1
#
_entry.id   AF-A0A850LVG2-F1
#
_cell.length_a   1.000
_cell.length_b   1.000
_cell.length_c   1.000
_cell.angle_alpha   90.00
_cell.angle_beta   90.00
_cell.angle_gamma   90.00
#
_symmetry.space_group_name_H-M   'P 1'
#
loop_
_entity.id
_entity.type
_entity.pdbx_description
1 polymer ?
#
loop_
_entity_poly.entity_id
_entity_poly.type
_entity_poly.pdbx_seq_one_letter_code
_entity_poly.pdbx_strand_id
1 'polypeptide(L)'
;MAVTHQIYRGTSLKTCPLDSYCPFGAIETAYLYLTSGTFVLRVGYSNFILLFGLIVMGVILKSGFCGWICPFGTVQEWLGKLGKKLFGNKKFIPERVDRYGRFIKYPLFILIIIATIISGRMIFRDYDPFIAFFHMGFGELPWTAYFVMFIVLVGSLFILRFWCRYFCPLAVIVGLIGKLGLYKIECDEEKCVSCGKCEKLCPMDVKIAKMGRIKTVECNSCLDCLEARDLKDAISLKLPKSGKRLIPAFYPMILLVIFFGIIYSSKSLGIWKPGRGPGRQQKPGFRSSQIIQGTIESMSLDTLLHKGDSLEVRSGLRKAAEAEETAKGEERTIKIGDKKLVVRGNLSLSQIERITGVPSSYLISKLKLPPNVSRNVNLGNLRKRYGFMMQDVRKFIREYLEKYKK
;
A
#
# COMPACT_ATOMS: atom_id res chain seq x y z
N MET A 1 15.10 5.76 -8.31
CA MET A 1 14.04 4.75 -8.01
C MET A 1 12.64 5.35 -8.12
N ALA A 2 12.30 6.44 -7.40
CA ALA A 2 11.00 7.11 -7.55
C ALA A 2 10.78 7.65 -8.99
N VAL A 3 11.77 8.34 -9.56
CA VAL A 3 11.77 8.82 -10.96
C VAL A 3 11.62 7.69 -11.98
N THR A 4 12.21 6.54 -11.69
CA THR A 4 12.15 5.36 -12.56
C THR A 4 10.77 4.72 -12.54
N HIS A 5 10.08 4.69 -11.41
CA HIS A 5 8.66 4.28 -11.35
C HIS A 5 7.75 5.29 -12.06
N GLN A 6 8.04 6.59 -11.92
CA GLN A 6 7.33 7.70 -12.59
C GLN A 6 7.38 7.59 -14.13
N ILE A 7 8.47 7.07 -14.70
CA ILE A 7 8.62 6.91 -16.16
C ILE A 7 7.95 5.64 -16.72
N TYR A 8 7.88 4.55 -15.94
CA TYR A 8 7.49 3.22 -16.44
C TYR A 8 6.07 2.74 -16.06
N ARG A 9 5.21 3.60 -15.48
CA ARG A 9 3.77 3.34 -15.22
C ARG A 9 3.46 1.97 -14.56
N GLY A 10 4.32 1.50 -13.65
CA GLY A 10 4.16 0.18 -13.02
C GLY A 10 4.09 -1.04 -13.98
N THR A 11 4.33 -0.88 -15.29
CA THR A 11 4.22 -1.96 -16.29
C THR A 11 5.49 -2.79 -16.41
N SER A 12 6.61 -2.29 -15.88
CA SER A 12 7.87 -3.02 -15.83
C SER A 12 8.00 -3.74 -14.50
N LEU A 13 8.17 -5.07 -14.54
CA LEU A 13 8.53 -5.98 -13.43
C LEU A 13 9.80 -5.56 -12.64
N LYS A 14 10.41 -4.42 -12.99
CA LYS A 14 11.59 -3.81 -12.35
C LYS A 14 11.28 -2.60 -11.46
N THR A 15 10.09 -2.02 -11.50
CA THR A 15 9.75 -0.83 -10.71
C THR A 15 8.63 -1.13 -9.73
N CYS A 16 8.95 -1.00 -8.44
CA CYS A 16 8.03 -1.24 -7.32
C CYS A 16 6.86 -0.26 -7.34
N PRO A 17 5.59 -0.71 -7.23
CA PRO A 17 4.48 0.19 -6.92
C PRO A 17 4.84 1.05 -5.71
N LEU A 18 4.52 2.33 -5.74
CA LEU A 18 4.78 3.22 -4.59
C LEU A 18 4.09 2.74 -3.31
N ASP A 19 2.98 2.00 -3.46
CA ASP A 19 2.27 1.26 -2.41
C ASP A 19 3.18 0.29 -1.61
N SER A 20 4.31 -0.15 -2.21
CA SER A 20 5.32 -1.00 -1.57
C SER A 20 6.30 -0.25 -0.65
N TYR A 21 6.11 1.06 -0.47
CA TYR A 21 6.83 1.88 0.50
C TYR A 21 5.92 2.36 1.64
N CYS A 22 4.64 1.99 1.64
CA CYS A 22 3.72 2.35 2.72
C CYS A 22 3.81 1.30 3.85
N PRO A 23 4.35 1.65 5.03
CA PRO A 23 4.47 0.71 6.14
C PRO A 23 3.10 0.28 6.70
N PHE A 24 2.06 1.08 6.47
CA PHE A 24 0.69 0.71 6.83
C PHE A 24 0.17 -0.48 6.01
N GLY A 25 0.58 -0.58 4.74
CA GLY A 25 0.19 -1.70 3.88
C GLY A 25 0.65 -3.06 4.42
N ALA A 26 1.77 -3.12 5.17
CA ALA A 26 2.16 -4.36 5.84
C ALA A 26 1.14 -4.80 6.90
N ILE A 27 0.55 -3.87 7.64
CA ILE A 27 -0.40 -4.16 8.71
C ILE A 27 -1.71 -4.69 8.12
N GLU A 28 -2.20 -4.05 7.07
CA GLU A 28 -3.38 -4.50 6.31
C GLU A 28 -3.18 -5.92 5.76
N THR A 29 -1.97 -6.23 5.27
CA THR A 29 -1.66 -7.57 4.75
C THR A 29 -1.26 -8.59 5.79
N ALA A 30 -0.80 -8.18 6.97
CA ALA A 30 -0.36 -9.08 8.02
C ALA A 30 -1.52 -9.99 8.45
N TYR A 31 -2.72 -9.43 8.60
CA TYR A 31 -3.90 -10.22 8.96
C TYR A 31 -4.22 -11.28 7.91
N LEU A 32 -4.32 -10.92 6.63
CA LEU A 32 -4.57 -11.88 5.53
C LEU A 32 -3.46 -12.94 5.42
N TYR A 33 -2.20 -12.55 5.69
CA TYR A 33 -1.09 -13.50 5.69
C TYR A 33 -1.21 -14.51 6.83
N LEU A 34 -1.58 -14.08 8.04
CA LEU A 34 -1.78 -14.96 9.19
C LEU A 34 -2.99 -15.90 9.02
N THR A 35 -4.11 -15.44 8.46
CA THR A 35 -5.33 -16.25 8.34
C THR A 35 -5.36 -17.13 7.10
N SER A 36 -4.84 -16.63 5.98
CA SER A 36 -5.07 -17.22 4.66
C SER A 36 -3.78 -17.62 3.95
N GLY A 37 -2.60 -17.34 4.54
CA GLY A 37 -1.30 -17.65 3.93
C GLY A 37 -1.07 -17.00 2.56
N THR A 38 -1.89 -16.01 2.20
CA THR A 38 -1.90 -15.37 0.89
C THR A 38 -1.51 -13.90 1.02
N PHE A 39 -0.73 -13.42 0.05
CA PHE A 39 -0.33 -12.01 -0.04
C PHE A 39 -1.30 -11.24 -0.93
N VAL A 40 -1.63 -10.01 -0.55
CA VAL A 40 -2.38 -9.09 -1.41
C VAL A 40 -1.54 -8.75 -2.63
N LEU A 41 -2.18 -8.73 -3.82
CA LEU A 41 -1.60 -8.68 -5.18
C LEU A 41 -0.62 -7.51 -5.50
N ARG A 42 -0.25 -6.66 -4.55
CA ARG A 42 0.66 -5.52 -4.74
C ARG A 42 1.62 -5.25 -3.58
N VAL A 43 1.59 -6.06 -2.52
CA VAL A 43 2.43 -5.86 -1.33
C VAL A 43 3.62 -6.81 -1.38
N GLY A 44 4.83 -6.25 -1.29
CA GLY A 44 6.09 -7.00 -1.26
C GLY A 44 6.67 -7.14 0.16
N TYR A 45 7.72 -7.95 0.28
CA TYR A 45 8.52 -8.07 1.51
C TYR A 45 9.06 -6.72 2.03
N SER A 46 9.17 -5.71 1.16
CA SER A 46 9.57 -4.35 1.52
C SER A 46 8.64 -3.69 2.55
N ASN A 47 7.33 -3.92 2.48
CA ASN A 47 6.39 -3.34 3.44
C ASN A 47 6.65 -3.90 4.85
N PHE A 48 6.91 -5.20 4.98
CA PHE A 48 7.22 -5.83 6.26
C PHE A 48 8.54 -5.32 6.84
N ILE A 49 9.56 -5.12 6.01
CA ILE A 49 10.83 -4.52 6.42
C ILE A 49 10.63 -3.09 6.92
N LEU A 50 9.83 -2.29 6.22
CA LEU A 50 9.53 -0.91 6.64
C LEU A 50 8.69 -0.87 7.93
N LEU A 51 7.73 -1.78 8.09
CA LEU A 51 6.98 -1.92 9.33
C LEU A 51 7.88 -2.33 10.49
N PHE A 52 8.78 -3.29 10.29
CA PHE A 52 9.78 -3.68 11.27
C PHE A 52 10.68 -2.49 11.64
N GLY A 53 11.14 -1.73 10.65
CA GLY A 53 11.88 -0.49 10.87
C GLY A 53 11.12 0.53 11.72
N LEU A 54 9.83 0.74 11.43
CA LEU A 54 8.98 1.61 12.26
C LEU A 54 8.82 1.10 13.69
N ILE A 55 8.70 -0.22 13.90
CA ILE A 55 8.59 -0.81 15.23
C ILE A 55 9.89 -0.59 16.01
N VAL A 56 11.04 -0.90 15.41
CA VAL A 56 12.36 -0.70 16.03
C VAL A 56 12.56 0.78 16.40
N MET A 57 12.25 1.70 15.48
CA MET A 57 12.27 3.14 15.74
C MET A 57 11.32 3.54 16.86
N GLY A 58 10.09 3.03 16.81
CA GLY A 58 9.05 3.23 17.81
C GLY A 58 9.50 2.85 19.22
N VAL A 59 10.19 1.72 19.33
CA VAL A 59 10.70 1.21 20.61
C VAL A 59 11.91 2.00 21.08
N ILE A 60 12.83 2.41 20.20
CA ILE A 60 14.01 3.16 20.64
C ILE A 60 13.65 4.63 20.91
N LEU A 61 13.11 5.32 19.92
CA LEU A 61 12.94 6.78 19.89
C LEU A 61 11.49 7.24 20.00
N LYS A 62 10.54 6.37 20.39
CA LYS A 62 9.10 6.66 20.33
C LYS A 62 8.70 6.95 18.86
N SER A 63 7.69 7.75 18.62
CA SER A 63 7.08 8.06 17.32
C SER A 63 7.88 9.03 16.42
N GLY A 64 9.20 9.13 16.63
CA GLY A 64 10.07 10.12 15.99
C GLY A 64 10.09 10.09 14.46
N PHE A 65 9.78 8.95 13.84
CA PHE A 65 9.69 8.82 12.38
C PHE A 65 8.68 9.82 11.77
N CYS A 66 7.51 9.96 12.39
CA CYS A 66 6.47 10.89 11.95
C CYS A 66 6.84 12.36 12.20
N GLY A 67 7.76 12.61 13.14
CA GLY A 67 8.32 13.93 13.44
C GLY A 67 9.36 14.38 12.42
N TRP A 68 10.34 13.52 12.13
CA TRP A 68 11.58 13.88 11.43
C TRP A 68 11.73 13.33 10.01
N ILE A 69 11.22 12.13 9.72
CA ILE A 69 11.42 11.48 8.40
C ILE A 69 10.22 11.66 7.47
N CYS A 70 8.99 11.70 8.01
CA CYS A 70 7.78 11.70 7.19
C CYS A 70 7.68 12.96 6.28
N PRO A 71 7.78 12.81 4.95
CA PRO A 71 7.79 13.96 4.02
C PRO A 71 6.42 14.66 3.99
N PHE A 72 5.33 13.88 4.09
CA PHE A 72 3.97 14.43 4.16
C PHE A 72 3.73 15.22 5.46
N GLY A 73 4.42 14.86 6.54
CA GLY A 73 4.42 15.64 7.78
C GLY A 73 5.07 17.02 7.58
N THR A 74 6.22 17.06 6.90
CA THR A 74 6.93 18.31 6.58
C THR A 74 6.10 19.23 5.69
N VAL A 75 5.44 18.69 4.67
CA VAL A 75 4.55 19.47 3.79
C VAL A 75 3.39 20.08 4.58
N GLN A 76 2.72 19.31 5.43
CA GLN A 76 1.64 19.84 6.27
C GLN A 76 2.12 20.87 7.28
N GLU A 77 3.34 20.74 7.79
CA GLU A 77 3.92 21.71 8.72
C GLU A 77 4.28 23.02 8.01
N TRP A 78 4.84 22.94 6.80
CA TRP A 78 5.10 24.11 5.98
C TRP A 78 3.81 24.84 5.62
N LEU A 79 2.76 24.10 5.23
CA LEU A 79 1.42 24.67 4.99
C LEU A 79 0.83 25.30 6.25
N GLY A 80 0.97 24.66 7.42
CA GLY A 80 0.49 25.23 8.68
C GLY A 80 1.25 26.51 9.08
N LYS A 81 2.57 26.56 8.84
CA LYS A 81 3.39 27.77 9.05
C LYS A 81 2.99 28.88 8.06
N LEU A 82 2.72 28.53 6.81
CA LEU A 82 2.21 29.45 5.79
C LEU A 82 0.83 29.99 6.16
N GLY A 83 -0.08 29.12 6.61
CA GLY A 83 -1.41 29.51 7.06
C GLY A 83 -1.38 30.44 8.28
N LYS A 84 -0.48 30.21 9.25
CA LYS A 84 -0.25 31.15 10.36
C LYS A 84 0.26 32.52 9.89
N LYS A 85 1.06 32.56 8.82
CA LYS A 85 1.54 33.82 8.22
C LYS A 85 0.43 34.56 7.47
N LEU A 86 -0.46 33.84 6.80
CA LEU A 86 -1.56 34.41 6.01
C LEU A 86 -2.76 34.83 6.86
N PHE A 87 -3.17 34.00 7.82
CA PHE A 87 -4.40 34.19 8.61
C PHE A 87 -4.14 34.58 10.07
N GLY A 88 -2.88 34.77 10.45
CA GLY A 88 -2.45 35.11 11.80
C GLY A 88 -2.34 33.90 12.73
N ASN A 89 -1.76 34.14 13.92
CA ASN A 89 -1.43 33.09 14.89
C ASN A 89 -2.60 32.73 15.84
N LYS A 90 -3.85 32.92 15.41
CA LYS A 90 -5.04 32.59 16.22
C LYS A 90 -5.32 31.10 16.10
N LYS A 91 -5.61 30.43 17.22
CA LYS A 91 -6.12 29.05 17.20
C LYS A 91 -7.52 29.06 16.56
N PHE A 92 -7.63 28.53 15.33
CA PHE A 92 -8.90 28.46 14.60
C PHE A 92 -9.92 27.52 15.24
N ILE A 93 -9.48 26.49 15.97
CA ILE A 93 -10.36 25.47 16.56
C ILE A 93 -10.38 25.59 18.09
N PRO A 94 -11.58 25.55 18.73
CA PRO A 94 -11.70 25.51 20.19
C PRO A 94 -11.19 24.17 20.76
N GLU A 95 -10.61 24.21 21.96
CA GLU A 95 -9.96 23.02 22.58
C GLU A 95 -10.87 21.79 22.69
N ARG A 96 -12.19 21.99 22.83
CA ARG A 96 -13.15 20.88 22.92
C ARG A 96 -13.24 20.11 21.61
N VAL A 97 -13.48 20.80 20.49
CA VAL A 97 -13.58 20.19 19.15
C VAL A 97 -12.29 19.48 18.81
N ASP A 98 -11.16 20.08 19.13
CA ASP A 98 -9.88 19.47 18.89
C ASP A 98 -9.64 18.20 19.74
N ARG A 99 -10.05 18.19 21.01
CA ARG A 99 -9.96 17.01 21.87
C ARG A 99 -10.77 15.85 21.31
N TYR A 100 -12.03 16.09 20.92
CA TYR A 100 -12.89 15.06 20.32
C TYR A 100 -12.41 14.65 18.93
N GLY A 101 -11.98 15.60 18.11
CA GLY A 101 -11.43 15.33 16.77
C GLY A 101 -10.24 14.39 16.83
N ARG A 102 -9.37 14.53 17.84
CA ARG A 102 -8.21 13.63 18.05
C ARG A 102 -8.61 12.18 18.31
N PHE A 103 -9.85 11.92 18.76
CA PHE A 103 -10.35 10.56 18.93
C PHE A 103 -10.84 9.92 17.63
N ILE A 104 -11.13 10.69 16.57
CA ILE A 104 -11.72 10.18 15.31
C ILE A 104 -10.81 9.15 14.61
N LYS A 105 -9.48 9.28 14.73
CA LYS A 105 -8.53 8.33 14.13
C LYS A 105 -8.62 6.90 14.69
N TYR A 106 -9.09 6.71 15.93
CA TYR A 106 -9.20 5.38 16.54
C TYR A 106 -10.33 4.52 15.94
N PRO A 107 -11.61 4.98 15.89
CA PRO A 107 -12.67 4.26 15.20
C PRO A 107 -12.37 4.17 13.71
N LEU A 108 -11.76 5.19 13.09
CA LEU A 108 -11.34 5.13 11.69
C LEU A 108 -10.32 4.01 11.46
N PHE A 109 -9.31 3.88 12.33
CA PHE A 109 -8.33 2.78 12.26
C PHE A 109 -9.02 1.41 12.37
N ILE A 110 -9.94 1.23 13.33
CA ILE A 110 -10.69 -0.02 13.50
C ILE A 110 -11.54 -0.31 12.25
N LEU A 111 -12.23 0.70 11.72
CA LEU A 111 -13.05 0.59 10.51
C LEU A 111 -12.22 0.18 9.31
N ILE A 112 -11.04 0.76 9.11
CA ILE A 112 -10.13 0.42 8.00
C ILE A 112 -9.70 -1.05 8.11
N ILE A 113 -9.34 -1.52 9.31
CA ILE A 113 -8.95 -2.91 9.53
C ILE A 113 -10.12 -3.85 9.23
N ILE A 114 -11.31 -3.58 9.78
CA ILE A 114 -12.51 -4.41 9.54
C ILE A 114 -12.86 -4.43 8.04
N ALA A 115 -12.89 -3.27 7.38
CA ALA A 115 -13.21 -3.15 5.96
C ALA A 115 -12.19 -3.90 5.09
N THR A 116 -10.91 -3.87 5.46
CA THR A 116 -9.82 -4.61 4.81
C THR A 116 -10.02 -6.12 4.95
N ILE A 117 -10.42 -6.59 6.13
CA ILE A 117 -10.68 -8.00 6.40
C ILE A 117 -11.85 -8.50 5.55
N ILE A 118 -12.95 -7.74 5.49
CA ILE A 118 -14.15 -8.12 4.73
C ILE A 118 -13.88 -8.10 3.22
N SER A 119 -13.18 -7.08 2.74
CA SER A 119 -13.04 -6.83 1.29
C SER A 119 -11.85 -7.57 0.67
N GLY A 120 -10.89 -8.03 1.47
CA GLY A 120 -9.64 -8.63 0.99
C GLY A 120 -8.81 -7.72 0.09
N ARG A 121 -9.07 -6.40 0.13
CA ARG A 121 -8.45 -5.34 -0.67
C ARG A 121 -8.07 -4.17 0.24
N MET A 122 -7.01 -3.44 -0.13
CA MET A 122 -6.56 -2.24 0.59
C MET A 122 -7.50 -1.06 0.26
N ILE A 123 -8.61 -0.94 0.98
CA ILE A 123 -9.59 0.16 0.81
C ILE A 123 -8.98 1.51 1.16
N PHE A 124 -8.10 1.54 2.17
CA PHE A 124 -7.47 2.77 2.63
C PHE A 124 -6.70 3.49 1.52
N ARG A 125 -6.19 2.75 0.53
CA ARG A 125 -5.43 3.28 -0.60
C ARG A 125 -6.20 4.35 -1.38
N ASP A 126 -7.51 4.19 -1.51
CA ASP A 126 -8.35 5.11 -2.28
C ASP A 126 -8.68 6.41 -1.51
N TYR A 127 -8.33 6.46 -0.22
CA TYR A 127 -8.54 7.59 0.69
C TYR A 127 -7.24 8.12 1.32
N ASP A 128 -6.07 7.56 0.98
CA ASP A 128 -4.80 7.95 1.59
C ASP A 128 -4.19 9.17 0.86
N PRO A 129 -4.17 10.36 1.49
CA PRO A 129 -3.58 11.55 0.89
C PRO A 129 -2.06 11.43 0.75
N PHE A 130 -1.39 10.57 1.53
CA PHE A 130 0.03 10.29 1.38
C PHE A 130 0.32 9.64 0.03
N ILE A 131 -0.43 8.58 -0.31
CA ILE A 131 -0.28 7.88 -1.59
C ILE A 131 -0.68 8.80 -2.75
N ALA A 132 -1.75 9.59 -2.59
CA ALA A 132 -2.17 10.59 -3.57
C ALA A 132 -1.10 11.64 -3.86
N PHE A 133 -0.44 12.16 -2.81
CA PHE A 133 0.63 13.15 -2.93
C PHE A 133 1.79 12.64 -3.77
N PHE A 134 2.21 11.39 -3.57
CA PHE A 134 3.31 10.82 -4.33
C PHE A 134 2.93 10.34 -5.75
N HIS A 135 1.64 10.15 -6.03
CA HIS A 135 1.11 9.81 -7.36
C HIS A 135 0.53 11.01 -8.12
N MET A 136 0.78 12.24 -7.66
CA MET A 136 0.36 13.47 -8.34
C MET A 136 1.02 13.54 -9.73
N GLY A 137 0.24 13.33 -10.79
CA GLY A 137 0.70 13.41 -12.19
C GLY A 137 0.47 12.18 -13.08
N PHE A 138 -0.03 11.04 -12.56
CA PHE A 138 -0.07 9.78 -13.34
C PHE A 138 -1.44 9.07 -13.45
N GLY A 139 -2.50 9.58 -12.80
CA GLY A 139 -3.89 9.17 -13.04
C GLY A 139 -4.26 7.71 -12.68
N GLU A 140 -3.42 7.01 -11.91
CA GLU A 140 -3.69 5.62 -11.49
C GLU A 140 -4.61 5.50 -10.25
N LEU A 141 -4.90 6.63 -9.61
CA LEU A 141 -5.74 6.71 -8.41
C LEU A 141 -7.14 7.22 -8.74
N PRO A 142 -8.17 6.77 -8.01
CA PRO A 142 -9.50 7.33 -8.13
C PRO A 142 -9.50 8.82 -7.75
N TRP A 143 -10.41 9.58 -8.37
CA TRP A 143 -10.60 11.00 -8.08
C TRP A 143 -10.84 11.30 -6.59
N THR A 144 -11.39 10.33 -5.85
CA THR A 144 -11.59 10.40 -4.39
C THR A 144 -10.30 10.66 -3.64
N ALA A 145 -9.19 10.01 -4.00
CA ALA A 145 -7.92 10.15 -3.31
C ALA A 145 -7.35 11.57 -3.46
N TYR A 146 -7.46 12.14 -4.66
CA TYR A 146 -7.04 13.51 -4.94
C TYR A 146 -7.93 14.54 -4.24
N PHE A 147 -9.24 14.27 -4.17
CA PHE A 147 -10.19 15.12 -3.44
C PHE A 147 -9.88 15.15 -1.94
N VAL A 148 -9.66 13.98 -1.32
CA VAL A 148 -9.25 13.88 0.09
C VAL A 148 -7.93 14.59 0.32
N MET A 149 -6.94 14.40 -0.55
CA MET A 149 -5.66 15.12 -0.48
C MET A 149 -5.86 16.63 -0.52
N PHE A 150 -6.67 17.15 -1.43
CA PHE A 150 -6.96 18.58 -1.53
C PHE A 150 -7.56 19.12 -0.23
N ILE A 151 -8.58 18.46 0.32
CA ILE A 151 -9.19 18.82 1.61
C ILE A 151 -8.14 18.84 2.73
N VAL A 152 -7.27 17.83 2.77
CA VAL A 152 -6.23 17.73 3.78
C VAL A 152 -5.21 18.86 3.67
N LEU A 153 -4.80 19.22 2.46
CA LEU A 153 -3.86 20.32 2.24
C LEU A 153 -4.48 21.68 2.63
N VAL A 154 -5.74 21.91 2.26
CA VAL A 154 -6.48 23.12 2.67
C VAL A 154 -6.67 23.15 4.19
N GLY A 155 -7.10 22.04 4.80
CA GLY A 155 -7.22 21.91 6.25
C GLY A 155 -5.90 22.12 6.99
N SER A 156 -4.78 21.77 6.37
CA SER A 156 -3.43 21.98 6.93
C SER A 156 -3.02 23.45 7.00
N LEU A 157 -3.67 24.35 6.24
CA LEU A 157 -3.48 25.80 6.39
C LEU A 157 -4.06 26.32 7.71
N PHE A 158 -5.19 25.77 8.15
CA PHE A 158 -5.87 26.19 9.37
C PHE A 158 -5.35 25.45 10.61
N ILE A 159 -4.98 24.18 10.46
CA ILE A 159 -4.58 23.30 11.56
C ILE A 159 -3.24 22.65 11.22
N LEU A 160 -2.22 22.89 12.05
CA LEU A 160 -0.93 22.23 11.88
C LEU A 160 -1.10 20.70 11.90
N ARG A 161 -0.54 20.04 10.88
CA ARG A 161 -0.56 18.57 10.74
C ARG A 161 -1.98 17.98 10.84
N PHE A 162 -2.96 18.60 10.18
CA PHE A 162 -4.38 18.24 10.19
C PHE A 162 -4.65 16.72 10.03
N TRP A 163 -4.05 16.09 9.02
CA TRP A 163 -4.25 14.66 8.77
C TRP A 163 -3.67 13.79 9.88
N CYS A 164 -2.43 14.09 10.29
CA CYS A 164 -1.74 13.34 11.33
C CYS A 164 -2.43 13.48 12.70
N ARG A 165 -3.12 14.61 12.94
CA ARG A 165 -3.83 14.89 14.17
C ARG A 165 -5.16 14.13 14.28
N TYR A 166 -5.92 14.03 13.19
CA TYR A 166 -7.31 13.56 13.23
C TYR A 166 -7.62 12.27 12.47
N PHE A 167 -6.91 11.96 11.38
CA PHE A 167 -7.33 10.90 10.45
C PHE A 167 -6.28 9.83 10.19
N CYS A 168 -5.01 10.09 10.47
CA CYS A 168 -3.93 9.16 10.13
C CYS A 168 -3.96 7.87 10.98
N PRO A 169 -4.24 6.69 10.38
CA PRO A 169 -4.23 5.42 11.12
C PRO A 169 -2.82 5.01 11.54
N LEU A 170 -1.80 5.34 10.74
CA LEU A 170 -0.40 5.07 11.08
C LEU A 170 0.03 5.77 12.38
N ALA A 171 -0.53 6.96 12.65
CA ALA A 171 -0.24 7.69 13.89
C ALA A 171 -0.73 6.95 15.14
N VAL A 172 -1.81 6.17 15.04
CA VAL A 172 -2.31 5.33 16.15
C VAL A 172 -1.30 4.25 16.47
N ILE A 173 -0.87 3.49 15.46
CA ILE A 173 0.06 2.36 15.63
C ILE A 173 1.42 2.84 16.16
N VAL A 174 2.01 3.85 15.51
CA VAL A 174 3.32 4.36 15.90
C VAL A 174 3.27 5.04 17.27
N GLY A 175 2.16 5.71 17.61
CA GLY A 175 1.96 6.28 18.94
C GLY A 175 1.77 5.22 20.03
N LEU A 176 1.12 4.09 19.71
CA LEU A 176 0.97 2.94 20.62
C LEU A 176 2.31 2.26 20.88
N ILE A 177 3.07 1.95 19.82
CA ILE A 177 4.44 1.42 19.95
C ILE A 177 5.31 2.41 20.73
N GLY A 178 5.15 3.70 20.45
CA GLY A 178 5.85 4.77 21.15
C GLY A 178 5.56 4.89 22.65
N LYS A 179 4.50 4.29 23.18
CA LYS A 179 4.31 4.17 24.64
C LYS A 179 5.35 3.26 25.28
N LEU A 180 5.81 2.24 24.55
CA LEU A 180 6.91 1.34 24.94
C LEU A 180 8.29 1.94 24.68
N GLY A 181 8.34 3.14 24.06
CA GLY A 181 9.56 3.85 23.73
C GLY A 181 10.52 4.02 24.90
N LEU A 182 11.81 3.74 24.65
CA LEU A 182 12.88 3.88 25.63
C LEU A 182 13.13 5.35 25.98
N TYR A 183 13.20 6.26 25.01
CA TYR A 183 13.37 7.68 25.32
C TYR A 183 12.02 8.40 25.41
N LYS A 184 11.81 9.16 26.48
CA LYS A 184 10.58 9.95 26.70
C LYS A 184 10.90 11.39 27.06
N ILE A 185 10.04 12.28 26.60
CA ILE A 185 10.07 13.70 26.98
C ILE A 185 9.46 13.81 28.36
N GLU A 186 10.19 14.45 29.27
CA GLU A 186 9.81 14.67 30.66
C GLU A 186 10.00 16.14 31.02
N CYS A 187 8.93 16.74 31.54
CA CYS A 187 8.90 18.03 32.19
C CYS A 187 9.19 17.81 33.67
N ASP A 188 10.21 18.50 34.16
CA ASP A 188 10.57 18.56 35.57
C ASP A 188 9.63 19.57 36.26
N GLU A 189 8.81 19.10 37.19
CA GLU A 189 7.77 19.93 37.83
C GLU A 189 8.39 21.04 38.69
N GLU A 190 9.53 20.77 39.32
CA GLU A 190 10.23 21.75 40.18
C GLU A 190 10.77 22.94 39.39
N LYS A 191 11.15 22.70 38.13
CA LYS A 191 11.72 23.73 37.23
C LYS A 191 10.67 24.36 36.31
N CYS A 192 9.47 23.81 36.28
CA CYS A 192 8.42 24.24 35.36
C CYS A 192 7.68 25.46 35.92
N VAL A 193 7.92 26.63 35.33
CA VAL A 193 7.17 27.87 35.65
C VAL A 193 5.80 27.96 34.97
N SER A 194 5.27 26.85 34.42
CA SER A 194 3.95 26.78 33.77
C SER A 194 3.65 27.86 32.71
N CYS A 195 4.68 28.34 31.98
CA CYS A 195 4.56 29.42 31.00
C CYS A 195 3.79 29.07 29.71
N GLY A 196 3.47 27.79 29.48
CA GLY A 196 2.73 27.31 28.31
C GLY A 196 3.46 27.43 26.95
N LYS A 197 4.73 27.86 26.93
CA LYS A 197 5.52 28.00 25.69
C LYS A 197 5.70 26.66 24.96
N CYS A 198 5.89 25.57 25.71
CA CYS A 198 6.06 24.22 25.16
C CYS A 198 4.81 23.73 24.40
N GLU A 199 3.62 24.08 24.90
CA GLU A 199 2.34 23.72 24.25
C GLU A 199 2.12 24.55 22.98
N LYS A 200 2.54 25.82 22.96
CA LYS A 200 2.48 26.68 21.76
C LYS A 200 3.41 26.23 20.63
N LEU A 201 4.58 25.68 20.99
CA LEU A 201 5.54 25.13 20.02
C LEU A 201 5.12 23.75 19.51
N CYS A 202 4.38 22.98 20.30
CA CYS A 202 3.99 21.62 19.94
C CYS A 202 3.05 21.61 18.71
N PRO A 203 3.44 21.01 17.57
CA PRO A 203 2.59 20.96 16.39
C PRO A 203 1.33 20.10 16.61
N MET A 204 1.37 19.19 17.59
CA MET A 204 0.27 18.30 17.97
C MET A 204 -0.57 18.84 19.15
N ASP A 205 -0.20 20.02 19.69
CA ASP A 205 -0.89 20.69 20.81
C ASP A 205 -1.10 19.77 22.03
N VAL A 206 -0.02 19.07 22.41
CA VAL A 206 0.01 18.17 23.58
C VAL A 206 0.23 19.01 24.84
N LYS A 207 -0.54 18.73 25.90
CA LYS A 207 -0.43 19.45 27.18
C LYS A 207 0.73 18.90 28.01
N ILE A 208 1.93 19.43 27.80
CA ILE A 208 3.18 18.91 28.38
C ILE A 208 3.27 19.25 29.87
N ALA A 209 2.95 20.50 30.25
CA ALA A 209 3.14 21.00 31.61
C ALA A 209 2.34 20.24 32.66
N LYS A 210 1.17 19.69 32.29
CA LYS A 210 0.26 18.98 33.21
C LYS A 210 0.59 17.50 33.41
N MET A 211 1.43 16.92 32.57
CA MET A 211 1.63 15.46 32.55
C MET A 211 2.92 15.01 33.24
N GLY A 212 3.87 15.93 33.46
CA GLY A 212 5.25 15.60 33.83
C GLY A 212 5.92 14.78 32.72
N ARG A 213 5.59 13.48 32.63
CA ARG A 213 6.07 12.56 31.60
C ARG A 213 5.06 12.34 30.48
N ILE A 214 5.47 12.55 29.23
CA ILE A 214 4.58 12.40 28.06
C ILE A 214 4.30 10.91 27.75
N LYS A 215 3.17 10.40 28.27
CA LYS A 215 2.66 9.04 28.01
C LYS A 215 1.63 8.95 26.87
N THR A 216 1.26 10.09 26.26
CA THR A 216 0.20 10.11 25.25
C THR A 216 0.63 9.51 23.91
N VAL A 217 -0.37 9.04 23.15
CA VAL A 217 -0.23 8.50 21.79
C VAL A 217 -0.08 9.63 20.76
N GLU A 218 -0.58 10.84 21.07
CA GLU A 218 -0.57 11.95 20.11
C GLU A 218 0.80 12.57 19.87
N CYS A 219 1.72 12.46 20.84
CA CYS A 219 3.06 13.00 20.68
C CYS A 219 3.81 12.24 19.59
N ASN A 220 4.37 12.97 18.63
CA ASN A 220 5.16 12.49 17.48
C ASN A 220 6.69 12.58 17.71
N SER A 221 7.13 12.94 18.92
CA SER A 221 8.54 13.14 19.27
C SER A 221 9.33 14.01 18.27
N CYS A 222 8.73 15.10 17.77
CA CYS A 222 9.43 16.10 16.94
C CYS A 222 10.52 16.87 17.70
N LEU A 223 10.41 16.97 19.04
CA LEU A 223 11.33 17.70 19.93
C LEU A 223 11.28 19.23 19.81
N ASP A 224 10.32 19.81 19.08
CA ASP A 224 10.12 21.28 18.97
C ASP A 224 9.97 21.95 20.36
N CYS A 225 9.41 21.23 21.34
CA CYS A 225 9.27 21.73 22.70
C CYS A 225 10.59 21.90 23.46
N LEU A 226 11.70 21.35 22.96
CA LEU A 226 13.05 21.47 23.52
C LEU A 226 13.88 22.59 22.85
N GLU A 227 13.37 23.20 21.79
CA GLU A 227 14.12 24.19 21.01
C GLU A 227 14.24 25.54 21.72
N ALA A 228 13.23 25.92 22.51
CA ALA A 228 13.27 27.17 23.26
C ALA A 228 14.33 27.14 24.36
N ARG A 229 15.21 28.15 24.36
CA ARG A 229 16.31 28.30 25.33
C ARG A 229 15.79 28.30 26.78
N ASP A 230 14.67 28.96 27.02
CA ASP A 230 14.04 29.09 28.34
C ASP A 230 13.46 27.76 28.90
N LEU A 231 13.36 26.72 28.06
CA LEU A 231 12.76 25.44 28.43
C LEU A 231 13.80 24.31 28.61
N LYS A 232 15.08 24.57 28.34
CA LYS A 232 16.14 23.54 28.33
C LYS A 232 16.38 22.89 29.69
N ASP A 233 16.10 23.61 30.78
CA ASP A 233 16.27 23.08 32.13
C ASP A 233 15.02 22.36 32.65
N ALA A 234 13.84 22.78 32.19
CA ALA A 234 12.56 22.23 32.61
C ALA A 234 12.11 21.02 31.78
N ILE A 235 12.43 20.95 30.49
CA ILE A 235 12.01 19.87 29.60
C ILE A 235 13.26 19.14 29.11
N SER A 236 13.27 17.81 29.25
CA SER A 236 14.41 16.98 28.85
C SER A 236 13.97 15.65 28.23
N LEU A 237 14.85 15.09 27.40
CA LEU A 237 14.68 13.75 26.86
C LEU A 237 15.44 12.75 27.75
N LYS A 238 14.71 11.95 28.53
CA LYS A 238 15.26 11.03 29.53
C LYS A 238 14.96 9.57 29.21
N LEU A 239 15.87 8.70 29.61
CA LEU A 239 15.67 7.25 29.65
C LEU A 239 14.99 6.85 30.98
N PRO A 240 13.81 6.20 31.00
CA PRO A 240 13.03 5.95 32.21
C PRO A 240 13.68 4.96 33.16
N LYS A 241 14.60 4.09 32.69
CA LYS A 241 15.33 3.14 33.53
C LYS A 241 16.67 3.65 34.05
N SER A 242 17.31 4.63 33.37
CA SER A 242 18.69 5.03 33.66
C SER A 242 18.83 6.50 34.03
N GLY A 243 17.80 7.34 33.88
CA GLY A 243 17.85 8.78 34.14
C GLY A 243 18.78 9.58 33.20
N LYS A 244 19.55 8.90 32.36
CA LYS A 244 20.49 9.52 31.40
C LYS A 244 19.73 10.41 30.44
N ARG A 245 20.24 11.64 30.28
CA ARG A 245 19.74 12.64 29.33
C ARG A 245 20.35 12.36 27.96
N LEU A 246 19.50 12.33 26.93
CA LEU A 246 19.97 12.29 25.55
C LEU A 246 20.02 13.72 25.01
N ILE A 247 21.15 14.09 24.42
CA ILE A 247 21.30 15.39 23.77
C ILE A 247 20.41 15.39 22.51
N PRO A 248 19.49 16.36 22.35
CA PRO A 248 18.53 16.39 21.24
C PRO A 248 19.18 16.35 19.84
N ALA A 249 20.41 16.87 19.70
CA ALA A 249 21.14 16.90 18.43
C ALA A 249 21.46 15.50 17.88
N PHE A 250 21.69 14.50 18.74
CA PHE A 250 21.95 13.12 18.28
C PHE A 250 20.67 12.38 17.87
N TYR A 251 19.50 12.89 18.23
CA TYR A 251 18.21 12.25 17.95
C TYR A 251 17.98 11.99 16.45
N PRO A 252 18.04 12.98 15.54
CA PRO A 252 17.85 12.73 14.12
C PRO A 252 18.95 11.86 13.52
N MET A 253 20.20 11.96 14.01
CA MET A 253 21.31 11.14 13.53
C MET A 253 21.08 9.65 13.83
N ILE A 254 20.71 9.32 15.08
CA ILE A 254 20.37 7.93 15.47
C ILE A 254 19.21 7.42 14.63
N LEU A 255 18.20 8.25 14.39
CA LEU A 255 17.02 7.90 13.61
C LEU A 255 17.37 7.64 12.13
N LEU A 256 18.24 8.44 11.51
CA LEU A 256 18.69 8.17 10.14
C LEU A 256 19.57 6.92 10.06
N VAL A 257 20.47 6.73 11.02
CA VAL A 257 21.35 5.55 11.08
C VAL A 257 20.54 4.26 11.20
N ILE A 258 19.53 4.20 12.06
CA ILE A 258 18.67 3.02 12.19
C ILE A 258 17.86 2.81 10.89
N PHE A 259 17.35 3.89 10.26
CA PHE A 259 16.47 3.78 9.10
C PHE A 259 17.23 3.25 7.88
N PHE A 260 18.33 3.92 7.54
CA PHE A 260 19.19 3.52 6.44
C PHE A 260 19.95 2.24 6.75
N GLY A 261 20.32 1.99 8.02
CA GLY A 261 20.92 0.74 8.46
C GLY A 261 20.01 -0.46 8.18
N ILE A 262 18.72 -0.39 8.55
CA ILE A 262 17.76 -1.47 8.28
C ILE A 262 17.58 -1.68 6.76
N ILE A 263 17.48 -0.59 5.99
CA ILE A 263 17.34 -0.68 4.52
C ILE A 263 18.60 -1.28 3.89
N TYR A 264 19.79 -0.84 4.30
CA TYR A 264 21.07 -1.31 3.78
C TYR A 264 21.30 -2.78 4.13
N SER A 265 21.09 -3.17 5.39
CA SER A 265 21.16 -4.57 5.84
C SER A 265 20.19 -5.46 5.06
N SER A 266 18.96 -4.99 4.83
CA SER A 266 17.97 -5.73 4.04
C SER A 266 18.37 -5.88 2.57
N LYS A 267 19.09 -4.90 2.01
CA LYS A 267 19.66 -5.00 0.66
C LYS A 267 20.85 -5.97 0.62
N SER A 268 21.74 -5.91 1.61
CA SER A 268 22.90 -6.79 1.72
C SER A 268 22.49 -8.27 1.83
N LEU A 269 21.43 -8.55 2.59
CA LEU A 269 20.85 -9.89 2.71
C LEU A 269 20.07 -10.37 1.46
N GLY A 270 19.93 -9.54 0.43
CA GLY A 270 19.18 -9.90 -0.79
C GLY A 270 17.66 -10.08 -0.59
N ILE A 271 17.14 -9.77 0.60
CA ILE A 271 15.72 -9.86 0.98
C ILE A 271 14.93 -8.70 0.37
N TRP A 272 15.59 -7.56 0.14
CA TRP A 272 14.99 -6.39 -0.51
C TRP A 272 14.70 -6.65 -2.00
N LYS A 273 13.54 -7.25 -2.28
CA LYS A 273 13.01 -7.47 -3.63
C LYS A 273 11.81 -6.54 -3.90
N PRO A 274 12.05 -5.30 -4.36
CA PRO A 274 11.00 -4.37 -4.70
C PRO A 274 10.17 -4.95 -5.86
N GLY A 275 8.89 -5.27 -5.61
CA GLY A 275 7.94 -5.71 -6.63
C GLY A 275 7.75 -7.24 -6.74
N ARG A 276 8.43 -8.04 -5.91
CA ARG A 276 8.12 -9.47 -5.74
C ARG A 276 7.54 -9.69 -4.34
N GLY A 277 6.24 -9.42 -4.16
CA GLY A 277 5.48 -10.30 -3.26
C GLY A 277 5.62 -11.74 -3.78
N PRO A 278 5.50 -12.79 -2.96
CA PRO A 278 5.41 -14.16 -3.45
C PRO A 278 4.26 -14.21 -4.46
N GLY A 279 4.60 -14.16 -5.74
CA GLY A 279 3.63 -14.24 -6.80
C GLY A 279 2.93 -15.56 -6.60
N ARG A 280 1.64 -15.50 -6.25
CA ARG A 280 0.67 -16.60 -6.21
C ARG A 280 1.36 -17.96 -6.38
N GLN A 281 2.00 -18.48 -5.33
CA GLN A 281 2.01 -19.93 -5.18
C GLN A 281 0.56 -20.25 -4.86
N GLN A 282 -0.24 -20.44 -5.92
CA GLN A 282 -1.45 -21.24 -5.82
C GLN A 282 -0.95 -22.58 -5.28
N LYS A 283 -1.00 -22.77 -3.97
CA LYS A 283 -1.14 -24.11 -3.43
C LYS A 283 -2.40 -24.67 -4.10
N PRO A 284 -2.33 -25.81 -4.79
CA PRO A 284 -3.54 -26.42 -5.32
C PRO A 284 -4.40 -26.79 -4.12
N GLY A 285 -5.58 -26.17 -4.02
CA GLY A 285 -6.54 -26.42 -2.95
C GLY A 285 -6.60 -25.35 -1.86
N PHE A 286 -7.13 -24.17 -2.17
CA PHE A 286 -7.93 -23.44 -1.19
C PHE A 286 -9.01 -22.61 -1.87
N ARG A 287 -10.25 -22.98 -1.59
CA ARG A 287 -11.49 -22.63 -2.29
C ARG A 287 -11.96 -21.26 -1.79
N SER A 288 -11.59 -20.17 -2.46
CA SER A 288 -11.99 -18.79 -2.10
C SER A 288 -13.47 -18.46 -2.39
N SER A 289 -14.36 -19.46 -2.43
CA SER A 289 -15.79 -19.29 -2.75
C SER A 289 -16.73 -19.59 -1.58
N GLN A 290 -16.23 -19.87 -0.37
CA GLN A 290 -17.09 -20.27 0.76
C GLN A 290 -17.45 -19.19 1.80
N ILE A 291 -17.20 -17.89 1.54
CA ILE A 291 -17.70 -16.83 2.44
C ILE A 291 -18.66 -15.86 1.73
N ILE A 292 -18.84 -15.95 0.40
CA ILE A 292 -19.69 -15.00 -0.35
C ILE A 292 -21.09 -15.55 -0.66
N GLN A 293 -21.42 -16.78 -0.24
CA GLN A 293 -22.76 -17.36 -0.51
C GLN A 293 -23.65 -17.51 0.72
N GLY A 294 -23.40 -16.71 1.77
CA GLY A 294 -24.14 -16.81 3.04
C GLY A 294 -24.77 -15.52 3.55
N THR A 295 -24.76 -14.38 2.82
CA THR A 295 -25.30 -13.14 3.44
C THR A 295 -25.94 -12.14 2.47
N ILE A 296 -26.09 -12.45 1.18
CA ILE A 296 -26.90 -11.62 0.27
C ILE A 296 -27.78 -12.53 -0.58
N GLU A 297 -28.73 -13.19 0.07
CA GLU A 297 -30.08 -13.33 -0.48
C GLU A 297 -31.02 -13.23 0.72
N SER A 298 -31.77 -12.14 0.71
CA SER A 298 -32.56 -11.60 1.80
C SER A 298 -33.67 -12.53 2.26
N MET A 299 -34.11 -12.26 3.49
CA MET A 299 -35.48 -12.43 3.98
C MET A 299 -36.55 -12.71 2.89
N SER A 300 -37.41 -13.67 3.28
CA SER A 300 -38.71 -14.05 2.73
C SER A 300 -38.73 -14.72 1.35
N LEU A 301 -38.61 -16.06 1.37
CA LEU A 301 -39.56 -16.93 0.69
C LEU A 301 -39.71 -18.22 1.53
N ASP A 302 -40.19 -18.06 2.77
CA ASP A 302 -40.89 -19.16 3.43
C ASP A 302 -42.01 -19.60 2.49
N THR A 303 -42.21 -20.90 2.38
CA THR A 303 -43.26 -21.52 1.54
C THR A 303 -42.87 -21.58 0.06
N LEU A 304 -42.23 -22.69 -0.35
CA LEU A 304 -42.69 -23.51 -1.49
C LEU A 304 -41.73 -24.71 -1.69
N LEU A 305 -42.28 -25.91 -1.42
CA LEU A 305 -41.98 -27.19 -2.07
C LEU A 305 -40.74 -27.95 -1.56
N HIS A 306 -40.89 -28.74 -0.48
CA HIS A 306 -41.21 -30.18 -0.48
C HIS A 306 -40.19 -31.10 -1.19
N LYS A 307 -39.59 -31.99 -0.37
CA LYS A 307 -39.18 -33.38 -0.66
C LYS A 307 -38.38 -33.64 -1.95
N GLY A 308 -37.10 -33.98 -1.81
CA GLY A 308 -36.36 -34.67 -2.88
C GLY A 308 -34.84 -34.58 -2.77
N ASP A 309 -34.22 -35.71 -2.48
CA ASP A 309 -32.81 -36.08 -2.44
C ASP A 309 -31.74 -35.14 -3.04
N SER A 310 -30.84 -34.72 -2.16
CA SER A 310 -29.74 -33.77 -2.35
C SER A 310 -28.48 -34.35 -3.01
N LEU A 311 -28.53 -35.58 -3.54
CA LEU A 311 -27.38 -36.26 -4.15
C LEU A 311 -27.28 -36.08 -5.67
N GLU A 312 -28.40 -36.01 -6.40
CA GLU A 312 -28.38 -35.85 -7.87
C GLU A 312 -27.95 -34.45 -8.31
N VAL A 313 -28.40 -33.40 -7.60
CA VAL A 313 -28.07 -31.99 -7.90
C VAL A 313 -26.58 -31.69 -7.73
N ARG A 314 -25.94 -32.30 -6.72
CA ARG A 314 -24.49 -32.19 -6.51
C ARG A 314 -23.67 -32.88 -7.60
N SER A 315 -24.18 -33.97 -8.18
CA SER A 315 -23.51 -34.67 -9.28
C SER A 315 -23.57 -33.88 -10.59
N GLY A 316 -24.69 -33.19 -10.86
CA GLY A 316 -24.90 -32.35 -12.04
C GLY A 316 -24.00 -31.11 -12.05
N LEU A 317 -23.87 -30.42 -10.91
CA LEU A 317 -23.00 -29.23 -10.78
C LEU A 317 -21.51 -29.56 -10.93
N ARG A 318 -21.09 -30.76 -10.52
CA ARG A 318 -19.71 -31.22 -10.66
C ARG A 318 -19.36 -31.53 -12.12
N LYS A 319 -20.29 -32.17 -12.85
CA LYS A 319 -20.18 -32.41 -14.30
C LYS A 319 -20.17 -31.09 -15.10
N ALA A 320 -20.94 -30.08 -14.68
CA ALA A 320 -20.96 -28.77 -15.33
C ALA A 320 -19.64 -27.99 -15.12
N ALA A 321 -19.04 -28.05 -13.93
CA ALA A 321 -17.74 -27.40 -13.66
C ALA A 321 -16.57 -28.08 -14.38
N GLU A 322 -16.58 -29.42 -14.47
CA GLU A 322 -15.59 -30.19 -15.24
C GLU A 322 -15.71 -29.88 -16.75
N ALA A 323 -16.93 -29.69 -17.27
CA ALA A 323 -17.17 -29.26 -18.65
C ALA A 323 -16.66 -27.83 -18.93
N GLU A 324 -16.77 -26.90 -17.98
CA GLU A 324 -16.29 -25.53 -18.12
C GLU A 324 -14.75 -25.42 -18.06
N GLU A 325 -14.10 -26.27 -17.26
CA GLU A 325 -12.64 -26.34 -17.15
C GLU A 325 -12.01 -27.04 -18.38
N THR A 326 -12.68 -28.05 -18.95
CA THR A 326 -12.30 -28.62 -20.26
C THR A 326 -12.46 -27.62 -21.40
N ALA A 327 -13.49 -26.78 -21.38
CA ALA A 327 -13.70 -25.71 -22.38
C ALA A 327 -12.58 -24.65 -22.35
N LYS A 328 -12.11 -24.23 -21.16
CA LYS A 328 -10.96 -23.29 -21.02
C LYS A 328 -9.60 -23.92 -21.36
N GLY A 329 -9.46 -25.22 -21.20
CA GLY A 329 -8.29 -25.99 -21.65
C GLY A 329 -8.21 -26.10 -23.17
N GLU A 330 -9.35 -26.32 -23.83
CA GLU A 330 -9.44 -26.41 -25.30
C GLU A 330 -9.10 -25.09 -26.01
N GLU A 331 -9.42 -23.94 -25.40
CA GLU A 331 -9.23 -22.62 -26.02
C GLU A 331 -7.75 -22.22 -26.23
N ARG A 332 -6.82 -22.88 -25.53
CA ARG A 332 -5.36 -22.63 -25.62
C ARG A 332 -4.66 -23.48 -26.68
N THR A 333 -5.34 -24.52 -27.18
CA THR A 333 -4.82 -25.47 -28.15
C THR A 333 -5.42 -25.20 -29.52
N ILE A 334 -4.58 -25.12 -30.54
CA ILE A 334 -5.00 -25.13 -31.94
C ILE A 334 -4.84 -26.57 -32.42
N LYS A 335 -5.92 -27.22 -32.86
CA LYS A 335 -5.87 -28.54 -33.50
C LYS A 335 -5.40 -28.34 -34.95
N ILE A 336 -4.32 -29.02 -35.35
CA ILE A 336 -3.77 -28.97 -36.71
C ILE A 336 -3.62 -30.43 -37.16
N GLY A 337 -4.58 -30.92 -37.94
CA GLY A 337 -4.72 -32.36 -38.19
C GLY A 337 -4.82 -33.14 -36.87
N ASP A 338 -3.99 -34.18 -36.70
CA ASP A 338 -3.95 -35.02 -35.49
C ASP A 338 -3.13 -34.42 -34.32
N LYS A 339 -2.50 -33.26 -34.50
CA LYS A 339 -1.60 -32.66 -33.48
C LYS A 339 -2.23 -31.45 -32.78
N LYS A 340 -2.21 -31.45 -31.45
CA LYS A 340 -2.59 -30.29 -30.61
C LYS A 340 -1.39 -29.38 -30.38
N LEU A 341 -1.45 -28.14 -30.87
CA LEU A 341 -0.39 -27.16 -30.68
C LEU A 341 -0.78 -26.06 -29.68
N VAL A 342 0.10 -25.80 -28.71
CA VAL A 342 -0.03 -24.67 -27.77
C VAL A 342 0.86 -23.52 -28.24
N VAL A 343 0.25 -22.45 -28.77
CA VAL A 343 1.01 -21.25 -29.21
C VAL A 343 1.46 -20.45 -28.00
N ARG A 344 2.78 -20.38 -27.79
CA ARG A 344 3.47 -19.66 -26.71
C ARG A 344 4.27 -18.46 -27.25
N GLY A 345 4.53 -17.47 -26.39
CA GLY A 345 5.26 -16.24 -26.77
C GLY A 345 6.77 -16.42 -27.00
N ASN A 346 7.32 -17.61 -26.80
CA ASN A 346 8.73 -17.92 -27.09
C ASN A 346 8.96 -18.40 -28.53
N LEU A 347 7.90 -18.62 -29.32
CA LEU A 347 8.01 -18.98 -30.73
C LEU A 347 8.33 -17.76 -31.59
N SER A 348 9.09 -17.92 -32.66
CA SER A 348 9.28 -16.93 -33.73
C SER A 348 8.22 -17.06 -34.83
N LEU A 349 8.07 -16.03 -35.67
CA LEU A 349 7.17 -16.09 -36.83
C LEU A 349 7.59 -17.20 -37.82
N SER A 350 8.90 -17.41 -38.02
CA SER A 350 9.44 -18.49 -38.84
C SER A 350 9.18 -19.89 -38.27
N GLN A 351 9.18 -20.04 -36.95
CA GLN A 351 8.83 -21.29 -36.29
C GLN A 351 7.33 -21.58 -36.37
N ILE A 352 6.48 -20.55 -36.23
CA ILE A 352 5.03 -20.71 -36.42
C ILE A 352 4.72 -21.11 -37.86
N GLU A 353 5.37 -20.50 -38.84
CA GLU A 353 5.21 -20.85 -40.26
C GLU A 353 5.60 -22.31 -40.53
N ARG A 354 6.74 -22.76 -40.00
CA ARG A 354 7.19 -24.16 -40.14
C ARG A 354 6.24 -25.17 -39.47
N ILE A 355 5.65 -24.81 -38.33
CA ILE A 355 4.82 -25.72 -37.53
C ILE A 355 3.37 -25.75 -38.02
N THR A 356 2.82 -24.59 -38.37
CA THR A 356 1.39 -24.42 -38.69
C THR A 356 1.11 -24.43 -40.20
N GLY A 357 2.13 -24.12 -41.02
CA GLY A 357 2.00 -23.90 -42.47
C GLY A 357 1.35 -22.55 -42.82
N VAL A 358 1.09 -21.68 -41.84
CA VAL A 358 0.56 -20.34 -42.06
C VAL A 358 1.70 -19.39 -42.46
N PRO A 359 1.64 -18.71 -43.63
CA PRO A 359 2.69 -17.81 -44.06
C PRO A 359 2.93 -16.68 -43.06
N SER A 360 4.19 -16.40 -42.75
CA SER A 360 4.54 -15.30 -41.84
C SER A 360 4.10 -13.93 -42.36
N SER A 361 4.03 -13.76 -43.69
CA SER A 361 3.50 -12.56 -44.36
C SER A 361 2.04 -12.28 -44.03
N TYR A 362 1.21 -13.33 -43.95
CA TYR A 362 -0.21 -13.21 -43.57
C TYR A 362 -0.34 -12.70 -42.13
N LEU A 363 0.41 -13.28 -41.20
CA LEU A 363 0.42 -12.85 -39.80
C LEU A 363 0.95 -11.42 -39.63
N ILE A 364 1.99 -11.03 -40.38
CA ILE A 364 2.52 -9.66 -40.37
C ILE A 364 1.45 -8.65 -40.80
N SER A 365 0.70 -8.94 -41.87
CA SER A 365 -0.36 -8.06 -42.37
C SER A 365 -1.52 -7.92 -41.38
N LYS A 366 -2.01 -9.04 -40.82
CA LYS A 366 -3.15 -9.05 -39.89
C LYS A 366 -2.80 -8.48 -38.50
N LEU A 367 -1.56 -8.66 -38.05
CA LEU A 367 -1.05 -8.08 -36.80
C LEU A 367 -0.57 -6.62 -36.97
N LYS A 368 -0.73 -6.02 -38.16
CA LYS A 368 -0.28 -4.65 -38.48
C LYS A 368 1.20 -4.39 -38.16
N LEU A 369 2.04 -5.40 -38.41
CA LEU A 369 3.50 -5.29 -38.20
C LEU A 369 4.15 -4.62 -39.42
N PRO A 370 5.23 -3.83 -39.25
CA PRO A 370 5.95 -3.24 -40.37
C PRO A 370 6.53 -4.33 -41.30
N PRO A 371 6.58 -4.10 -42.63
CA PRO A 371 6.95 -5.13 -43.60
C PRO A 371 8.42 -5.60 -43.50
N ASN A 372 9.30 -4.79 -42.91
CA ASN A 372 10.73 -5.08 -42.72
C ASN A 372 11.06 -5.83 -41.39
N VAL A 373 10.07 -6.42 -40.72
CA VAL A 373 10.31 -7.12 -39.45
C VAL A 373 11.03 -8.46 -39.67
N SER A 374 12.12 -8.67 -38.91
CA SER A 374 12.86 -9.94 -38.92
C SER A 374 11.99 -11.10 -38.42
N ARG A 375 11.83 -12.13 -39.26
CA ARG A 375 10.97 -13.32 -39.04
C ARG A 375 11.48 -14.24 -37.93
N ASN A 376 12.74 -14.08 -37.50
CA ASN A 376 13.39 -14.90 -36.47
C ASN A 376 13.25 -14.34 -35.05
N VAL A 377 12.53 -13.22 -34.88
CA VAL A 377 12.30 -12.62 -33.57
C VAL A 377 11.11 -13.29 -32.87
N ASN A 378 11.27 -13.55 -31.57
CA ASN A 378 10.22 -14.15 -30.74
C ASN A 378 8.96 -13.27 -30.69
N LEU A 379 7.78 -13.89 -30.79
CA LEU A 379 6.48 -13.20 -30.73
C LEU A 379 6.31 -12.44 -29.41
N GLY A 380 6.86 -12.92 -28.31
CA GLY A 380 6.82 -12.22 -27.02
C GLY A 380 7.55 -10.88 -27.05
N ASN A 381 8.63 -10.76 -27.84
CA ASN A 381 9.36 -9.51 -28.04
C ASN A 381 8.61 -8.59 -29.02
N LEU A 382 8.06 -9.14 -30.10
CA LEU A 382 7.22 -8.39 -31.04
C LEU A 382 5.95 -7.85 -30.36
N ARG A 383 5.34 -8.64 -29.47
CA ARG A 383 4.18 -8.25 -28.66
C ARG A 383 4.48 -7.04 -27.79
N LYS A 384 5.64 -7.04 -27.13
CA LYS A 384 6.09 -5.92 -26.29
C LYS A 384 6.40 -4.66 -27.11
N ARG A 385 6.87 -4.84 -28.35
CA ARG A 385 7.28 -3.73 -29.22
C ARG A 385 6.11 -3.09 -29.98
N TYR A 386 5.10 -3.89 -30.36
CA TYR A 386 4.01 -3.46 -31.24
C TYR A 386 2.60 -3.62 -30.64
N GLY A 387 2.44 -4.19 -29.44
CA GLY A 387 1.23 -4.04 -28.63
C GLY A 387 0.00 -4.90 -28.97
N PHE A 388 0.16 -6.08 -29.58
CA PHE A 388 -0.96 -7.01 -29.88
C PHE A 388 -1.22 -8.05 -28.77
N MET A 389 -2.37 -8.75 -28.77
CA MET A 389 -2.66 -9.83 -27.80
C MET A 389 -2.29 -11.21 -28.35
N MET A 390 -1.91 -12.15 -27.48
CA MET A 390 -1.63 -13.54 -27.90
C MET A 390 -2.89 -14.29 -28.34
N GLN A 391 -4.08 -13.84 -27.92
CA GLN A 391 -5.35 -14.37 -28.40
C GLN A 391 -5.57 -14.03 -29.88
N ASP A 392 -5.22 -12.81 -30.30
CA ASP A 392 -5.34 -12.37 -31.69
C ASP A 392 -4.50 -13.23 -32.63
N VAL A 393 -3.25 -13.52 -32.24
CA VAL A 393 -2.36 -14.43 -32.98
C VAL A 393 -3.02 -15.80 -33.19
N ARG A 394 -3.63 -16.37 -32.13
CA ARG A 394 -4.30 -17.67 -32.21
C ARG A 394 -5.56 -17.61 -33.08
N LYS A 395 -6.32 -16.51 -32.99
CA LYS A 395 -7.51 -16.27 -33.79
C LYS A 395 -7.16 -16.21 -35.27
N PHE A 396 -6.14 -15.45 -35.66
CA PHE A 396 -5.72 -15.32 -37.06
C PHE A 396 -5.13 -16.61 -37.64
N ILE A 397 -4.43 -17.41 -36.83
CA ILE A 397 -3.97 -18.73 -37.24
C ILE A 397 -5.16 -19.65 -37.52
N ARG A 398 -6.20 -19.67 -36.65
CA ARG A 398 -7.41 -20.46 -36.90
C ARG A 398 -8.16 -19.99 -38.15
N GLU A 399 -8.35 -18.68 -38.29
CA GLU A 399 -9.02 -18.08 -39.45
C GLU A 399 -8.33 -18.45 -40.77
N TYR A 400 -7.00 -18.47 -40.79
CA TYR A 400 -6.25 -18.90 -41.98
C TYR A 400 -6.42 -20.40 -42.28
N LEU A 401 -6.32 -21.25 -41.24
CA LEU A 401 -6.46 -22.69 -41.40
C LEU A 401 -7.87 -23.09 -41.83
N GLU A 402 -8.91 -22.43 -41.31
CA GLU A 402 -10.31 -22.68 -41.70
C GLU A 402 -10.61 -22.22 -43.14
N LYS A 403 -9.97 -21.13 -43.59
CA LYS A 403 -10.23 -20.53 -44.91
C LYS A 403 -9.46 -21.20 -46.06
N TYR A 404 -8.26 -21.74 -45.79
CA TYR A 404 -7.35 -22.20 -46.85
C TYR A 404 -6.90 -23.66 -46.72
N LYS A 405 -7.26 -24.37 -45.64
CA LYS A 405 -6.82 -25.76 -45.38
C LYS A 405 -7.97 -26.75 -45.27
N LYS A 406 -9.12 -26.42 -45.88
CA LYS A 406 -10.23 -27.36 -46.11
C LYS A 406 -9.95 -28.24 -47.33
#